data_AF-A0A0M8VVR2-F1
#
_entry.id   AF-A0A0M8VVR2-F1
#
_cell.length_a   1.000
_cell.length_b   1.000
_cell.length_c   1.000
_cell.angle_alpha   90.00
_cell.angle_beta   90.00
_cell.angle_gamma   90.00
#
_symmetry.space_group_name_H-M   'P 1'
#
loop_
_entity.id
_entity.type
_entity.pdbx_description
1 polymer ?
#
loop_
_entity_poly.entity_id
_entity_poly.type
_entity_poly.pdbx_seq_one_letter_code
_entity_poly.pdbx_strand_id
1 'polypeptide(L)'
;MRLPLRVVLWIYIAFNLLQTVVLVFAPEVTDRAYLGGELTPTRHFQWYAVAGYHVLIIAVTIVAMGLKHAADRRKIIIVNALMYILWDATSQLAYWGSTIGMATADLLTNSGVSIATGIILLVVVWLDRDAESVNSLALQGDGPPSVEEESGNFA
;
A
#
# COMPACT_ATOMS: atom_id res chain seq x y z
N MET A 1 2.09 -0.46 -14.04
CA MET A 1 1.07 0.17 -13.17
C MET A 1 0.57 1.46 -13.81
N ARG A 2 -0.75 1.69 -13.81
CA ARG A 2 -1.39 2.91 -14.35
C ARG A 2 -1.13 4.13 -13.45
N LEU A 3 -1.14 5.32 -14.02
CA LEU A 3 -0.87 6.58 -13.29
C LEU A 3 -1.75 6.78 -12.05
N PRO A 4 -3.08 6.55 -12.07
CA PRO A 4 -3.92 6.75 -10.88
C PRO A 4 -3.52 5.88 -9.69
N LEU A 5 -3.14 4.61 -9.95
CA LEU A 5 -2.68 3.70 -8.90
C LEU A 5 -1.34 4.14 -8.31
N ARG A 6 -0.44 4.69 -9.14
CA ARG A 6 0.82 5.29 -8.67
C ARG A 6 0.57 6.51 -7.77
N VAL A 7 -0.42 7.34 -8.09
CA VAL A 7 -0.80 8.49 -7.24
C VAL A 7 -1.28 8.00 -5.88
N VAL A 8 -2.13 6.96 -5.83
CA VAL A 8 -2.56 6.35 -4.55
C VAL A 8 -1.38 5.85 -3.74
N LEU A 9 -0.41 5.17 -4.37
CA LEU A 9 0.79 4.69 -3.67
C LEU A 9 1.71 5.83 -3.22
N TRP A 10 1.79 6.94 -3.95
CA TRP A 10 2.51 8.14 -3.49
C TRP A 10 1.85 8.80 -2.28
N ILE A 11 0.51 8.90 -2.27
CA ILE A 11 -0.24 9.37 -1.10
C ILE A 11 0.02 8.46 0.10
N TYR A 12 0.01 7.14 -0.12
CA TYR A 12 0.35 6.16 0.91
C TYR A 12 1.78 6.31 1.43
N ILE A 13 2.77 6.56 0.56
CA ILE A 13 4.15 6.86 0.96
C ILE A 13 4.20 8.14 1.80
N ALA A 14 3.52 9.21 1.38
CA ALA A 14 3.47 10.47 2.12
C ALA A 14 2.83 10.30 3.51
N PHE A 15 1.77 9.50 3.61
CA PHE A 15 1.15 9.14 4.88
C PHE A 15 2.13 8.42 5.82
N ASN A 16 2.84 7.40 5.34
CA ASN A 16 3.84 6.68 6.15
C ASN A 16 5.04 7.56 6.52
N LEU A 17 5.43 8.49 5.64
CA LEU A 17 6.50 9.44 5.91
C LEU A 17 6.09 10.38 7.05
N LEU A 18 4.86 10.89 7.04
CA LEU A 18 4.33 11.71 8.12
C LEU A 18 4.33 10.94 9.45
N GLN A 19 3.88 9.68 9.46
CA GLN A 19 3.94 8.82 10.65
C GLN A 19 5.37 8.67 11.16
N THR A 20 6.33 8.40 10.26
CA THR A 20 7.75 8.29 10.60
C THR A 20 8.27 9.57 11.27
N VAL A 21 7.97 10.73 10.69
CA VAL A 21 8.40 12.03 11.23
C VAL A 21 7.81 12.26 12.63
N VAL A 22 6.52 12.02 12.81
CA VAL A 22 5.87 12.18 14.12
C VAL A 22 6.50 11.24 15.15
N LEU A 23 6.67 9.96 14.83
CA LEU A 23 7.20 8.97 15.76
C LEU A 23 8.68 9.19 16.13
N VAL A 24 9.48 9.80 15.25
CA VAL A 24 10.89 10.11 15.52
C VAL A 24 11.06 11.41 16.31
N PHE A 25 10.31 12.44 15.96
CA PHE A 25 10.57 13.81 16.45
C PHE A 25 9.54 14.35 17.45
N ALA A 26 8.35 13.77 17.51
CA ALA A 26 7.28 14.16 18.42
C ALA A 26 6.44 12.95 18.88
N PRO A 27 7.06 11.88 19.40
CA PRO A 27 6.35 10.65 19.78
C PRO A 27 5.28 10.89 20.86
N GLU A 28 5.39 11.96 21.65
CA GLU A 28 4.42 12.36 22.68
C GLU A 28 3.02 12.61 22.10
N VAL A 29 2.94 13.04 20.83
CA VAL A 29 1.65 13.26 20.13
C VAL A 29 0.87 11.95 20.01
N THR A 30 1.59 10.85 19.79
CA THR A 30 1.03 9.50 19.72
C THR A 30 0.89 8.90 21.12
N ASP A 31 1.91 9.02 21.96
CA ASP A 31 1.99 8.39 23.29
C ASP A 31 0.90 8.88 24.27
N ARG A 32 0.42 10.12 24.12
CA ARG A 32 -0.62 10.68 25.00
C ARG A 32 -1.96 9.92 24.98
N ALA A 33 -2.21 9.12 23.94
CA ALA A 33 -3.43 8.28 23.85
C ALA A 33 -3.35 7.01 24.71
N TYR A 34 -2.17 6.72 25.28
CA TYR A 34 -1.87 5.53 26.06
C TYR A 34 -1.87 5.88 27.56
N LEU A 35 -2.33 4.96 28.41
CA LEU A 35 -2.27 5.16 29.86
C LEU A 35 -0.83 4.98 30.35
N GLY A 36 -0.09 6.07 30.48
CA GLY A 36 1.22 6.06 31.13
C GLY A 36 1.82 7.44 31.13
N GLY A 37 2.04 8.00 32.32
CA GLY A 37 2.46 9.39 32.60
C GLY A 37 3.57 9.97 31.69
N GLU A 38 4.69 10.40 32.25
CA GLU A 38 5.74 11.00 31.39
C GLU A 38 6.38 9.95 30.46
N LEU A 39 6.55 10.29 29.17
CA LEU A 39 7.17 9.42 28.17
C LEU A 39 8.55 8.94 28.65
N THR A 40 8.68 7.64 28.86
CA THR A 40 9.93 7.05 29.35
C THR A 40 10.89 6.79 28.18
N PRO A 41 12.21 6.71 28.42
CA PRO A 41 13.18 6.41 27.35
C PRO A 41 12.89 5.09 26.62
N THR A 42 12.39 4.07 27.33
CA THR A 42 11.99 2.79 26.72
C THR A 42 10.83 2.97 25.74
N ARG A 43 9.80 3.74 26.12
CA ARG A 43 8.67 4.04 25.23
C ARG A 43 9.10 4.89 24.03
N HIS A 44 9.99 5.85 24.26
CA HIS A 44 10.58 6.64 23.18
C HIS A 44 11.34 5.75 22.17
N PHE A 45 12.11 4.77 22.65
CA PHE A 45 12.77 3.80 21.78
C PHE A 45 11.78 2.90 21.04
N GLN A 46 10.69 2.48 21.69
CA GLN A 46 9.62 1.71 21.04
C GLN A 46 8.98 2.50 19.90
N TRP A 47 8.68 3.79 20.09
CA TRP A 47 8.15 4.65 19.02
C TRP A 47 9.14 4.83 17.87
N TYR A 48 10.43 5.03 18.18
CA TYR A 48 11.48 5.05 17.17
C TYR A 48 11.55 3.74 16.37
N ALA A 49 11.40 2.59 17.04
CA ALA A 49 11.38 1.28 16.37
C ALA A 49 10.14 1.14 15.45
N VAL A 50 8.97 1.62 15.87
CA VAL A 50 7.76 1.67 15.04
C VAL A 50 7.96 2.61 13.84
N ALA A 51 8.65 3.73 14.00
CA ALA A 51 9.03 4.59 12.89
C ALA A 51 9.86 3.85 11.83
N GLY A 52 10.80 3.00 12.26
CA GLY A 52 11.58 2.13 11.37
C GLY A 52 10.73 1.18 10.53
N TYR A 53 9.62 0.68 11.07
CA TYR A 53 8.66 -0.13 10.33
C TYR A 53 7.97 0.68 9.20
N HIS A 54 7.59 1.93 9.44
CA HIS A 54 7.05 2.79 8.38
C HIS A 54 8.09 3.09 7.29
N VAL A 55 9.35 3.29 7.65
CA VAL A 55 10.45 3.44 6.67
C VAL A 55 10.59 2.17 5.81
N LEU A 56 10.53 0.99 6.43
CA LEU A 56 10.57 -0.28 5.69
C LEU A 56 9.40 -0.37 4.70
N ILE A 57 8.18 -0.05 5.15
CA ILE A 57 7.00 -0.02 4.29
C ILE A 57 7.19 0.90 3.08
N ILE A 58 7.71 2.11 3.30
CA ILE A 58 7.97 3.08 2.23
C ILE A 58 8.94 2.47 1.22
N ALA A 59 10.05 1.90 1.70
CA ALA A 59 11.08 1.30 0.85
C ALA A 59 10.50 0.17 -0.01
N VAL A 60 9.76 -0.77 0.57
CA VAL A 60 9.18 -1.89 -0.19
C VAL A 60 8.09 -1.43 -1.16
N THR A 61 7.35 -0.36 -0.85
CA THR A 61 6.38 0.22 -1.79
C THR A 61 7.08 0.89 -2.98
N ILE A 62 8.18 1.62 -2.76
CA ILE A 62 8.99 2.18 -3.86
C ILE A 62 9.52 1.05 -4.75
N VAL A 63 10.06 -0.01 -4.15
CA VAL A 63 10.53 -1.20 -4.89
C VAL A 63 9.38 -1.80 -5.71
N ALA A 64 8.21 -2.01 -5.10
CA ALA A 64 7.04 -2.53 -5.80
C ALA A 64 6.63 -1.65 -6.99
N MET A 65 6.66 -0.32 -6.85
CA MET A 65 6.35 0.59 -7.96
C MET A 65 7.32 0.50 -9.15
N GLY A 66 8.55 0.03 -8.90
CA GLY A 66 9.60 -0.19 -9.89
C GLY A 66 9.53 -1.54 -10.63
N LEU A 67 8.77 -2.52 -10.14
CA LEU A 67 8.72 -3.86 -10.77
C LEU A 67 7.90 -3.85 -12.07
N LYS A 68 8.41 -4.58 -13.08
CA LYS A 68 7.79 -4.67 -14.41
C LYS A 68 6.43 -5.39 -14.39
N HIS A 69 6.36 -6.54 -13.73
CA HIS A 69 5.20 -7.42 -13.77
C HIS A 69 4.21 -7.15 -12.64
N ALA A 70 2.92 -7.07 -12.95
CA ALA A 70 1.84 -6.86 -11.99
C ALA A 70 1.79 -7.96 -10.95
N ALA A 71 2.08 -9.20 -11.32
CA ALA A 71 2.12 -10.32 -10.38
C ALA A 71 3.10 -10.06 -9.22
N ASP A 72 4.28 -9.53 -9.50
CA ASP A 72 5.31 -9.30 -8.47
C ASP A 72 5.00 -8.06 -7.63
N ARG A 73 4.49 -6.99 -8.27
CA ARG A 73 3.98 -5.81 -7.55
C ARG A 73 2.89 -6.18 -6.54
N ARG A 74 1.90 -6.95 -7.00
CA ARG A 74 0.75 -7.35 -6.18
C ARG A 74 1.18 -8.15 -4.96
N LYS A 75 2.13 -9.09 -5.08
CA LYS A 75 2.63 -9.86 -3.93
C LYS A 75 3.12 -8.95 -2.81
N ILE A 76 3.95 -7.96 -3.13
CA ILE A 76 4.49 -7.01 -2.13
C ILE A 76 3.36 -6.14 -1.55
N ILE A 77 2.48 -5.61 -2.40
CA ILE A 77 1.40 -4.72 -1.93
C ILE A 77 0.38 -5.50 -1.07
N ILE A 78 0.10 -6.77 -1.38
CA ILE A 78 -0.73 -7.65 -0.55
C ILE A 78 -0.11 -7.82 0.83
N VAL A 79 1.21 -8.12 0.91
CA VAL A 79 1.89 -8.26 2.20
C VAL A 79 1.76 -6.97 3.01
N ASN A 80 1.99 -5.80 2.41
CA ASN A 80 1.79 -4.51 3.09
C ASN A 80 0.34 -4.33 3.57
N ALA A 81 -0.65 -4.67 2.74
CA ALA A 81 -2.06 -4.57 3.12
C ALA A 81 -2.40 -5.47 4.31
N LEU A 82 -1.89 -6.70 4.32
CA LEU A 82 -2.10 -7.65 5.41
C LEU A 82 -1.39 -7.23 6.68
N MET A 83 -0.22 -6.59 6.59
CA MET A 83 0.44 -6.02 7.75
C MET A 83 -0.41 -4.92 8.41
N TYR A 84 -1.07 -4.06 7.63
CA TYR A 84 -2.00 -3.06 8.18
C TYR A 84 -3.26 -3.69 8.82
N ILE A 85 -3.85 -4.70 8.18
CA ILE A 85 -5.11 -5.32 8.65
C ILE A 85 -4.88 -6.27 9.82
N LEU A 86 -3.94 -7.21 9.68
CA LEU A 86 -3.73 -8.30 10.62
C LEU A 86 -2.73 -7.93 11.71
N TRP A 87 -1.59 -7.36 11.34
CA TRP A 87 -0.59 -7.04 12.34
C TRP A 87 -0.97 -5.77 13.09
N ASP A 88 -1.25 -4.67 12.41
CA ASP A 88 -1.48 -3.40 13.09
C ASP A 88 -2.89 -3.34 13.71
N ALA A 89 -3.96 -3.36 12.90
CA ALA A 89 -5.32 -3.20 13.42
C ALA A 89 -5.77 -4.37 14.31
N THR A 90 -5.64 -5.62 13.84
CA THR A 90 -6.13 -6.76 14.61
C THR A 90 -5.36 -6.96 15.91
N SER A 91 -4.03 -6.77 15.96
CA SER A 91 -3.29 -6.92 17.22
C SER A 91 -3.64 -5.83 18.23
N GLN A 92 -3.92 -4.61 17.77
CA GLN A 92 -4.43 -3.53 18.62
C GLN A 92 -5.78 -3.89 19.21
N LEU A 93 -6.74 -4.32 18.38
CA LEU A 93 -8.10 -4.65 18.84
C LEU A 93 -8.13 -5.90 19.73
N ALA A 94 -7.36 -6.93 19.37
CA ALA A 94 -7.44 -8.24 20.03
C ALA A 94 -6.64 -8.32 21.33
N TYR A 95 -5.58 -7.51 21.47
CA TYR A 95 -4.65 -7.66 22.59
C TYR A 95 -4.09 -6.34 23.11
N TRP A 96 -3.45 -5.55 22.25
CA TRP A 96 -2.64 -4.44 22.73
C TRP A 96 -3.49 -3.29 23.29
N GLY A 97 -4.63 -2.98 22.69
CA GLY A 97 -5.49 -1.87 23.10
C GLY A 97 -5.89 -1.93 24.58
N SER A 98 -6.29 -3.10 25.07
CA SER A 98 -6.57 -3.31 26.49
C SER A 98 -5.30 -3.36 27.34
N THR A 99 -4.25 -4.01 26.84
CA THR A 99 -2.97 -4.19 27.55
C THR A 99 -2.27 -2.86 27.84
N ILE A 100 -2.35 -1.91 26.91
CA ILE A 100 -1.72 -0.58 27.03
C ILE A 100 -2.70 0.49 27.53
N GLY A 101 -3.93 0.09 27.84
CA GLY A 101 -4.94 0.97 28.41
C GLY A 101 -5.38 2.10 27.48
N MET A 102 -5.36 1.90 26.17
CA MET A 102 -5.79 2.93 25.22
C MET A 102 -7.29 3.20 25.37
N ALA A 103 -7.70 4.47 25.29
CA ALA A 103 -9.12 4.81 25.26
C ALA A 103 -9.79 4.16 24.03
N THR A 104 -11.00 3.61 24.22
CA THR A 104 -11.71 2.88 23.15
C THR A 104 -11.87 3.71 21.88
N ALA A 105 -12.11 5.02 21.99
CA ALA A 105 -12.25 5.91 20.84
C ALA A 105 -10.96 6.04 20.02
N ASP A 106 -9.81 6.17 20.69
CA ASP A 106 -8.50 6.23 20.03
C ASP A 106 -8.14 4.88 19.40
N LEU A 107 -8.44 3.78 20.10
CA LEU A 107 -8.23 2.42 19.61
C LEU A 107 -9.02 2.14 18.32
N LEU A 108 -10.31 2.50 18.31
CA LEU A 108 -11.16 2.32 17.14
C LEU A 108 -10.73 3.23 15.98
N THR A 109 -10.31 4.45 16.28
CA THR A 109 -9.82 5.39 15.26
C THR A 109 -8.54 4.86 14.62
N ASN A 110 -7.56 4.46 15.43
CA ASN A 110 -6.28 3.97 14.94
C ASN A 110 -6.46 2.67 14.13
N SER A 111 -7.18 1.70 14.69
CA SER A 111 -7.48 0.44 14.01
C SER A 111 -8.28 0.66 12.74
N GLY A 112 -9.22 1.62 12.74
CA GLY A 112 -10.01 2.00 11.57
C GLY A 112 -9.16 2.58 10.45
N VAL A 113 -8.21 3.47 10.77
CA VAL A 113 -7.26 4.02 9.79
C VAL A 113 -6.41 2.90 9.18
N SER A 114 -5.94 1.95 9.98
CA SER A 114 -5.13 0.84 9.51
C SER A 114 -5.93 -0.12 8.62
N ILE A 115 -7.17 -0.45 8.99
CA ILE A 115 -8.09 -1.23 8.15
C ILE A 115 -8.37 -0.51 6.82
N ALA A 116 -8.70 0.77 6.87
CA ALA A 116 -8.98 1.55 5.66
C ALA A 116 -7.76 1.61 4.73
N THR A 117 -6.57 1.81 5.29
CA THR A 117 -5.31 1.79 4.54
C THR A 117 -5.08 0.44 3.88
N GLY A 118 -5.26 -0.66 4.61
CA GLY A 118 -5.14 -2.01 4.05
C GLY A 118 -6.15 -2.28 2.93
N ILE A 119 -7.41 -1.86 3.08
CA ILE A 119 -8.44 -1.99 2.04
C ILE A 119 -8.06 -1.20 0.78
N ILE A 120 -7.57 0.04 0.92
CA ILE A 120 -7.12 0.85 -0.21
C ILE A 120 -6.00 0.14 -0.97
N LEU A 121 -5.04 -0.47 -0.26
CA LEU A 121 -3.98 -1.26 -0.89
C LEU A 121 -4.51 -2.51 -1.60
N LEU A 122 -5.50 -3.20 -1.02
CA LEU A 122 -6.16 -4.33 -1.69
C LEU A 122 -6.90 -3.90 -2.96
N VAL A 123 -7.51 -2.71 -2.96
CA VAL A 123 -8.11 -2.12 -4.17
C VAL A 123 -7.03 -1.84 -5.22
N VAL A 124 -5.87 -1.31 -4.82
CA VAL A 124 -4.73 -1.12 -5.74
C VAL A 124 -4.29 -2.45 -6.34
N VAL A 125 -4.17 -3.51 -5.53
CA VAL A 125 -3.85 -4.87 -5.99
C VAL A 125 -4.88 -5.37 -7.00
N TRP A 126 -6.16 -5.21 -6.67
CA TRP A 126 -7.27 -5.65 -7.50
C TRP A 126 -7.29 -4.94 -8.86
N LEU A 127 -6.89 -3.67 -8.92
CA LEU A 127 -6.87 -2.85 -10.13
C LEU A 127 -5.54 -2.88 -10.91
N ASP A 128 -4.42 -3.26 -10.28
CA ASP A 128 -3.11 -3.23 -10.95
C ASP A 128 -3.05 -4.28 -12.06
N ARG A 129 -2.63 -3.90 -13.26
CA ARG A 129 -2.52 -4.76 -14.45
C ARG A 129 -1.23 -4.43 -15.20
N ASP A 130 -0.77 -5.36 -16.02
CA ASP A 130 0.37 -5.10 -16.90
C ASP A 130 -0.01 -4.09 -17.97
N ALA A 131 0.93 -3.22 -18.32
CA ALA A 131 0.69 -2.15 -19.30
C ALA A 131 0.54 -2.70 -20.74
N GLU A 132 1.06 -3.90 -21.00
CA GLU A 132 1.12 -4.52 -22.33
C GLU A 132 -0.23 -5.09 -22.81
N SER A 133 -1.23 -5.27 -21.94
CA SER A 133 -2.50 -5.89 -22.33
C SER A 133 -3.44 -5.00 -23.17
N VAL A 134 -3.11 -3.73 -23.36
CA VAL A 134 -3.95 -2.78 -24.11
C VAL A 134 -3.46 -2.59 -25.55
N ASN A 135 -2.16 -2.73 -25.80
CA ASN A 135 -1.58 -2.52 -27.14
C ASN A 135 -1.71 -3.74 -28.07
N SER A 136 -1.84 -4.96 -27.53
CA SER A 136 -2.00 -6.17 -28.36
C SER A 136 -3.37 -6.26 -29.05
N LEU A 137 -4.43 -5.71 -28.45
CA LEU A 137 -5.77 -5.63 -29.05
C LEU A 137 -5.89 -4.52 -30.10
N ALA A 138 -5.10 -3.44 -29.96
CA ALA A 138 -5.08 -2.34 -30.94
C ALA A 138 -4.29 -2.69 -32.22
N LEU A 139 -3.38 -3.67 -32.16
CA LEU A 139 -2.57 -4.13 -33.30
C LEU A 139 -3.14 -5.36 -34.02
N GLN A 140 -4.26 -5.92 -33.54
CA GLN A 140 -4.96 -7.04 -34.20
C GLN A 140 -6.14 -6.59 -35.08
N GLY A 141 -6.41 -5.28 -35.18
CA GLY A 141 -7.64 -4.73 -35.76
C GLY A 141 -7.61 -4.30 -37.23
N ASP A 142 -6.45 -4.02 -37.83
CA ASP A 142 -6.39 -3.49 -39.22
C ASP A 142 -5.16 -4.04 -39.96
N GLY A 143 -5.21 -5.31 -40.33
CA GLY A 143 -4.41 -5.77 -41.47
C GLY A 143 -5.11 -5.31 -42.76
N PRO A 144 -4.40 -4.69 -43.73
CA PRO A 144 -5.03 -4.34 -45.00
C PRO A 144 -5.60 -5.61 -45.65
N PRO A 145 -6.78 -5.54 -46.31
CA PRO A 145 -7.36 -6.69 -46.97
C PRO A 145 -6.35 -7.27 -47.96
N SER A 146 -6.11 -8.58 -47.85
CA SER A 146 -5.33 -9.32 -48.84
C SER A 146 -5.99 -9.12 -50.20
N VAL A 147 -5.27 -8.49 -51.13
CA VAL A 147 -5.66 -8.42 -52.53
C VAL A 147 -5.65 -9.84 -53.06
N GLU A 148 -6.84 -10.42 -53.26
CA GLU A 148 -6.97 -11.64 -54.05
C GLU A 148 -6.56 -11.30 -55.48
N GLU A 149 -5.41 -11.81 -55.89
CA GLU A 149 -4.90 -11.70 -57.25
C GLU A 149 -5.77 -12.64 -58.13
N GLU A 150 -6.85 -12.09 -58.66
CA GLU A 150 -7.71 -12.77 -59.62
C GLU A 150 -6.92 -12.91 -60.94
N SER A 151 -6.20 -14.03 -61.08
CA SER A 151 -5.49 -14.38 -62.30
C SER A 151 -6.52 -14.68 -63.40
N GLY A 152 -6.87 -13.65 -64.17
CA GLY A 152 -7.70 -13.73 -65.36
C GLY A 152 -7.10 -14.69 -66.38
N ASN A 153 -7.78 -15.84 -66.52
CA ASN A 153 -7.56 -16.82 -67.55
C ASN A 153 -8.11 -16.28 -68.88
N PHE A 154 -7.27 -15.70 -69.73
CA PHE A 154 -7.60 -15.44 -71.13
C PHE A 154 -6.96 -16.50 -72.01
N ALA A 155 -7.83 -17.07 -72.85
CA ALA A 155 -7.66 -18.19 -73.77
C ALA A 155 -6.57 -17.99 -74.83
#